data_AF-A0A4S8LP07-F1
#
_entry.id   AF-A0A4S8LP07-F1
#
_cell.length_a   1.000
_cell.length_b   1.000
_cell.length_c   1.000
_cell.angle_alpha   90.00
_cell.angle_beta   90.00
_cell.angle_gamma   90.00
#
_symmetry.space_group_name_H-M   'P 1'
#
loop_
_entity.id
_entity.type
_entity.pdbx_description
1 polymer ?
#
loop_
_entity_poly.entity_id
_entity_poly.type
_entity_poly.pdbx_seq_one_letter_code
_entity_poly.pdbx_strand_id
1 'polypeptide(L)' 'VICEGVTVGQPCCGVPHCKGQLKSTQDVFCIEHDAKRLICRVTGCERRIKSTTSRTCDLPDHQAAEAHYRDEEKAAFQLK' A
#
# COMPACT_ATOMS: atom_id res chain seq x y z
N VAL A 1 -27.92 -8.47 21.38
CA VAL A 1 -26.77 -7.72 20.80
C VAL A 1 -25.82 -8.75 20.24
N ILE A 2 -25.94 -9.05 18.94
CA ILE A 2 -24.98 -9.88 18.22
C ILE A 2 -23.97 -8.89 17.64
N CYS A 3 -22.80 -8.77 18.25
CA CYS A 3 -21.68 -8.15 17.56
C CYS A 3 -21.23 -9.17 16.51
N GLU A 4 -21.67 -9.02 15.26
CA GLU A 4 -21.04 -9.72 14.15
C GLU A 4 -19.56 -9.37 14.18
N GLY A 5 -18.77 -10.36 14.63
CA GLY A 5 -17.33 -10.27 14.71
C GLY A 5 -16.84 -9.79 13.36
N VAL A 6 -16.24 -8.60 13.35
CA VAL A 6 -15.44 -8.12 12.25
C VAL A 6 -14.56 -9.28 11.83
N THR A 7 -14.81 -9.83 10.65
CA THR A 7 -13.87 -10.75 10.03
C THR A 7 -12.67 -9.87 9.76
N VAL A 8 -11.73 -9.83 10.72
CA VAL A 8 -10.39 -9.30 10.48
C VAL A 8 -9.84 -10.25 9.42
N GLY A 9 -10.12 -9.94 8.16
CA GLY A 9 -9.70 -10.72 7.03
C GLY A 9 -8.22 -10.96 7.22
N GLN A 10 -7.83 -12.23 7.23
CA GLN A 10 -6.44 -12.61 7.37
C GLN A 10 -5.63 -11.71 6.45
N PRO A 11 -4.64 -10.97 6.97
CA PRO A 11 -4.01 -9.95 6.16
C PRO A 11 -3.29 -10.69 5.04
N CYS A 12 -3.84 -10.50 3.84
CA CYS A 12 -3.41 -11.15 2.61
C CYS A 12 -2.46 -10.20 1.89
N CYS A 13 -1.57 -10.77 1.10
CA CYS A 13 -0.74 -10.00 0.21
C CYS A 13 -1.61 -9.13 -0.71
N GLY A 14 -1.26 -7.85 -0.89
CA GLY A 14 -1.94 -6.91 -1.78
C GLY A 14 -1.80 -7.22 -3.28
N VAL A 15 -1.36 -8.43 -3.64
CA VAL A 15 -1.28 -8.91 -5.02
C VAL A 15 -2.49 -9.79 -5.29
N PRO A 16 -3.30 -9.50 -6.33
CA PRO A 16 -4.44 -10.33 -6.68
C PRO A 16 -3.98 -11.77 -6.97
N HIS A 17 -4.72 -12.75 -6.47
CA HIS A 17 -4.40 -14.18 -6.54
C HIS A 17 -3.17 -14.65 -5.74
N CYS A 18 -2.54 -13.79 -4.95
CA CYS A 18 -1.47 -14.23 -4.06
C CYS A 18 -2.05 -14.82 -2.76
N LYS A 19 -1.64 -16.05 -2.43
CA LYS A 19 -1.95 -16.72 -1.15
C LYS A 19 -0.79 -16.64 -0.15
N GLY A 20 0.22 -15.84 -0.43
CA GLY A 20 1.41 -15.70 0.39
C GLY A 20 1.09 -15.05 1.74
N GLN A 21 1.67 -15.59 2.81
CA GLN A 21 1.55 -15.01 4.13
C GLN A 21 2.42 -13.75 4.25
N LEU A 22 1.88 -12.72 4.88
CA LEU A 22 2.63 -11.52 5.22
C LEU A 22 3.66 -11.84 6.30
N LYS A 23 4.83 -11.22 6.22
CA LYS A 23 5.86 -11.35 7.24
C LYS A 23 5.42 -10.73 8.57
N SER A 24 4.74 -9.59 8.49
CA SER A 24 4.17 -8.87 9.63
C SER A 24 2.74 -8.44 9.29
N THR A 25 1.91 -8.27 10.31
CA THR A 25 0.55 -7.71 10.16
C THR A 25 0.56 -6.25 9.68
N GLN A 26 1.73 -5.58 9.73
CA GLN A 26 1.93 -4.23 9.18
C GLN A 26 2.38 -4.25 7.71
N ASP A 27 2.84 -5.39 7.19
CA ASP A 27 3.27 -5.49 5.79
C ASP A 27 2.05 -5.61 4.88
N VAL A 28 2.13 -4.99 3.71
CA VAL A 28 1.07 -5.08 2.68
C VAL A 28 1.35 -6.22 1.70
N PHE A 29 2.60 -6.68 1.62
CA PHE A 29 3.04 -7.70 0.68
C PHE A 29 3.69 -8.88 1.42
N CYS A 30 3.53 -10.10 0.88
CA CYS A 30 4.20 -11.28 1.40
C CYS A 30 5.71 -11.22 1.14
N ILE A 31 6.48 -12.12 1.75
CA ILE A 31 7.95 -12.17 1.57
C ILE A 31 8.34 -12.27 0.10
N GLU A 32 7.57 -13.02 -0.71
CA GLU A 32 7.82 -13.15 -2.16
C GLU A 32 7.55 -11.85 -2.93
N HIS A 33 6.59 -11.05 -2.46
CA HIS A 33 6.19 -9.79 -3.05
C HIS A 33 6.74 -8.57 -2.31
N ASP A 34 7.65 -8.77 -1.36
CA ASP A 34 8.32 -7.71 -0.62
C ASP A 34 9.03 -6.73 -1.57
N ALA A 35 9.55 -7.26 -2.68
CA ALA A 35 10.12 -6.46 -3.76
C ALA A 35 9.12 -5.46 -4.37
N LYS A 36 7.81 -5.76 -4.39
CA LYS A 36 6.77 -4.83 -4.88
C LYS A 36 6.58 -3.64 -3.94
N ARG A 37 6.89 -3.80 -2.65
CA ARG A 37 6.95 -2.66 -1.72
C ARG A 37 8.04 -1.67 -2.14
N LEU A 38 9.09 -2.17 -2.79
CA LEU A 38 10.21 -1.37 -3.29
C LEU A 38 9.98 -0.83 -4.70
N ILE A 39 8.81 -1.06 -5.31
CA ILE A 39 8.46 -0.55 -6.64
C ILE A 39 7.49 0.62 -6.47
N CYS A 40 7.59 1.59 -7.38
CA CYS A 40 6.70 2.74 -7.43
C CYS A 40 5.23 2.27 -7.48
N ARG A 41 4.40 2.82 -6.61
CA ARG A 41 2.97 2.48 -6.56
C ARG A 41 2.15 3.06 -7.72
N VAL A 42 2.76 3.85 -8.59
CA VAL A 42 2.10 4.44 -9.76
C VAL A 42 1.85 3.37 -10.82
N THR A 43 0.61 3.28 -11.28
CA THR A 43 0.17 2.34 -12.32
C THR A 43 1.01 2.52 -13.59
N GLY A 44 1.68 1.45 -14.04
CA GLY A 44 2.56 1.48 -15.21
C GLY A 44 4.00 1.89 -14.92
N CYS A 45 4.37 2.14 -13.66
CA CYS A 45 5.75 2.39 -13.26
C CYS A 45 6.38 1.15 -12.61
N GLU A 46 7.50 0.68 -13.16
CA GLU A 46 8.28 -0.44 -12.62
C GLU A 46 9.58 0.03 -11.95
N ARG A 47 9.75 1.34 -11.76
CA ARG A 47 10.94 1.91 -11.13
C ARG A 47 10.93 1.63 -9.63
N ARG A 48 12.12 1.38 -9.07
CA ARG A 48 12.27 1.20 -7.63
C ARG A 48 12.11 2.53 -6.89
N ILE A 49 11.47 2.48 -5.72
CA ILE A 49 11.47 3.60 -4.78
C ILE A 49 12.88 3.76 -4.22
N LYS A 50 13.34 5.01 -4.16
CA LYS A 50 14.68 5.34 -3.66
C LYS A 50 14.66 5.69 -2.17
N SER A 51 13.51 6.15 -1.68
CA SER A 51 13.31 6.63 -0.32
C SER A 51 12.34 5.72 0.43
N THR A 52 12.65 5.38 1.68
CA THR A 52 11.77 4.59 2.55
C THR A 52 10.55 5.36 3.04
N THR A 53 10.61 6.69 2.98
CA THR A 53 9.52 7.60 3.37
C THR A 53 8.47 7.80 2.28
N SER A 54 8.80 7.49 1.03
CA SER A 54 7.94 7.69 -0.14
C SER A 54 7.63 6.34 -0.79
N ARG A 55 6.40 6.19 -1.27
CA ARG A 55 5.94 5.01 -2.02
C ARG A 55 6.08 5.20 -3.54
N THR A 56 6.80 6.24 -3.96
CA THR A 56 7.02 6.63 -5.34
C THR A 56 8.50 6.74 -5.69
N CYS A 57 8.81 6.61 -6.98
CA CYS A 57 10.17 6.72 -7.47
C CYS A 57 10.66 8.18 -7.50
N ASP A 58 11.90 8.40 -7.93
CA ASP A 58 12.55 9.71 -8.06
C ASP A 58 11.89 10.67 -9.10
N LEU A 59 10.76 10.27 -9.68
CA LEU A 59 10.04 11.08 -10.66
C LEU A 59 9.16 12.10 -9.93
N PRO A 60 9.30 13.41 -10.24
CA PRO A 60 8.52 14.46 -9.58
C PRO A 60 7.02 14.34 -9.85
N ASP A 61 6.63 13.88 -11.04
CA ASP A 61 5.23 13.60 -11.40
C ASP A 61 4.59 12.56 -10.47
N HIS A 62 5.33 11.48 -10.17
CA HIS A 62 4.85 10.43 -9.28
C HIS A 62 4.81 10.89 -7.83
N GLN A 63 5.80 11.67 -7.38
CA GLN A 63 5.80 12.24 -6.03
C GLN A 63 4.63 13.21 -5.83
N ALA A 64 4.31 14.02 -6.84
CA ALA A 64 3.13 14.88 -6.82
C ALA A 64 1.87 14.03 -6.72
N ALA A 65 1.74 12.97 -7.53
CA ALA A 65 0.61 12.04 -7.44
C ALA A 65 0.48 11.44 -6.03
N GLU A 66 1.56 10.96 -5.42
CA GLU A 66 1.53 10.46 -4.04
C GLU A 66 1.11 11.53 -3.04
N ALA A 67 1.60 12.77 -3.19
CA ALA A 67 1.23 13.88 -2.31
C ALA A 67 -0.27 14.20 -2.43
N HIS A 68 -0.81 14.24 -3.66
CA HIS A 68 -2.24 14.41 -3.90
C HIS A 68 -3.05 13.27 -3.29
N TYR A 69 -2.66 12.01 -3.53
CA TYR A 69 -3.31 10.87 -2.90
C TYR A 69 -3.27 10.99 -1.38
N ARG A 70 -2.09 11.22 -0.78
CA ARG A 70 -1.89 11.36 0.67
C ARG A 70 -2.78 12.46 1.28
N ASP A 71 -2.95 13.58 0.58
CA ASP A 71 -3.83 14.66 0.98
C ASP A 71 -5.30 14.21 0.93
N GLU A 72 -5.71 13.55 -0.15
CA GLU A 72 -7.06 13.00 -0.30
C GLU A 72 -7.38 11.92 0.75
N GLU A 73 -6.47 11.01 1.09
CA GLU A 73 -6.69 10.02 2.17
C GLU A 73 -6.84 10.71 3.55
N LYS A 74 -6.09 11.80 3.78
CA LYS A 74 -6.24 12.63 4.99
C LYS A 74 -7.56 13.40 5.00
N ALA A 75 -7.99 13.88 3.84
CA ALA A 75 -9.24 14.62 3.66
C ALA A 75 -10.46 13.70 3.79
N ALA A 76 -10.40 12.49 3.22
CA ALA A 76 -11.43 11.47 3.33
C ALA A 76 -11.63 10.97 4.77
N PHE A 77 -10.60 11.03 5.61
CA PHE A 77 -10.71 10.74 7.03
C PHE A 77 -11.33 11.90 7.85
N GLN A 78 -11.51 13.08 7.26
CA GLN A 78 -12.22 14.22 7.87
C GLN A 78 -13.62 14.40 7.28
N LEU A 79 -14.46 13.37 7.33
CA LEU A 79 -15.91 13.56 7.27
C LEU A 79 -16.41 13.84 8.71
N LYS A 80 -16.87 15.08 8.92
CA LYS A 80 -17.48 15.58 10.16
C LYS A 80 -18.94 15.18 10.27
#